data_AF-A0A961X7I7-F1
#
_entry.id   AF-A0A961X7I7-F1
#
_cell.length_a   1.000
_cell.length_b   1.000
_cell.length_c   1.000
_cell.angle_alpha   90.00
_cell.angle_beta   90.00
_cell.angle_gamma   90.00
#
_symmetry.space_group_name_H-M   'P 1'
#
loop_
_entity.id
_entity.type
_entity.pdbx_description
1 polymer ?
#
loop_
_entity_poly.entity_id
_entity_poly.type
_entity_poly.pdbx_seq_one_letter_code
_entity_poly.pdbx_strand_id
1 'polypeptide(L)'
;MPCQYRDVRDLLEERGISIDAAPIYRCARNFGPQIAKRSLKHRSWPGMSWHVDDTYVRVNGRWCYLWRAIDQQGQMIDFRLTARRDAKAARAFFCQARNHARFYQPSTIITDKARNNRIERAIMQR
;
A
#
# COMPACT_ATOMS: atom_id res chain seq x y z
N MET A 1 -6.27 -3.76 11.59
CA MET A 1 -6.86 -5.08 11.28
C MET A 1 -7.32 -5.03 9.84
N PRO A 2 -6.82 -5.88 8.92
CA PRO A 2 -7.32 -5.86 7.55
C PRO A 2 -8.72 -6.49 7.55
N CYS A 3 -9.71 -5.75 7.07
CA CYS A 3 -11.11 -6.19 7.02
C CYS A 3 -11.19 -7.47 6.18
N GLN A 4 -11.53 -8.60 6.81
CA GLN A 4 -11.79 -9.83 6.09
C GLN A 4 -13.13 -9.69 5.36
N TYR A 5 -13.35 -10.45 4.28
CA TYR A 5 -14.65 -10.44 3.58
C TYR A 5 -15.83 -10.78 4.49
N ARG A 6 -15.55 -11.49 5.60
CA ARG A 6 -16.50 -11.74 6.68
C ARG A 6 -16.92 -10.46 7.39
N ASP A 7 -15.99 -9.57 7.73
CA ASP A 7 -16.32 -8.29 8.38
C ASP A 7 -17.22 -7.43 7.49
N VAL A 8 -16.99 -7.44 6.16
CA VAL A 8 -17.84 -6.73 5.21
C VAL A 8 -19.23 -7.35 5.12
N ARG A 9 -19.33 -8.68 5.15
CA ARG A 9 -20.62 -9.38 5.24
C ARG A 9 -21.36 -8.97 6.51
N ASP A 10 -20.68 -9.01 7.65
CA ASP A 10 -21.29 -8.73 8.95
C ASP A 10 -21.82 -7.28 9.00
N LEU A 11 -21.08 -6.31 8.45
CA LEU A 11 -21.52 -4.92 8.28
C LEU A 11 -22.73 -4.74 7.35
N LEU A 12 -22.90 -5.63 6.37
CA LEU A 12 -24.06 -5.62 5.46
C LEU A 12 -25.26 -6.30 6.12
N GLU A 13 -25.02 -7.34 6.91
CA GLU A 13 -26.03 -8.05 7.69
C GLU A 13 -26.63 -7.13 8.77
N GLU A 14 -25.83 -6.31 9.44
CA GLU A 14 -26.29 -5.23 10.34
C GLU A 14 -27.25 -4.24 9.65
N ARG A 15 -27.17 -4.11 8.31
CA ARG A 15 -28.05 -3.26 7.49
C ARG A 15 -29.22 -4.03 6.88
N GLY A 16 -29.45 -5.28 7.28
CA GLY A 16 -30.52 -6.14 6.80
C GLY A 16 -30.24 -6.80 5.43
N ILE A 17 -29.00 -6.75 4.95
CA ILE A 17 -28.62 -7.30 3.65
C ILE A 17 -27.80 -8.58 3.85
N SER A 18 -28.46 -9.73 3.77
CA SER A 18 -27.80 -11.04 3.87
C SER A 18 -27.17 -11.44 2.54
N ILE A 19 -25.82 -11.53 2.51
CA ILE A 19 -25.06 -11.92 1.32
C ILE A 19 -23.94 -12.89 1.73
N ASP A 20 -23.71 -13.94 0.93
CA ASP A 20 -22.52 -14.76 1.09
C ASP A 20 -21.22 -13.98 0.82
N ALA A 21 -20.09 -14.47 1.36
CA ALA A 21 -18.79 -13.83 1.13
C ALA A 21 -18.32 -13.93 -0.35
N ALA A 22 -18.81 -14.91 -1.12
CA ALA A 22 -18.40 -15.13 -2.51
C ALA A 22 -18.79 -13.98 -3.47
N PRO A 23 -20.03 -13.43 -3.41
CA PRO A 23 -20.38 -12.16 -4.07
C PRO A 23 -19.46 -11.00 -3.72
N ILE A 24 -19.07 -10.83 -2.45
CA ILE A 24 -18.18 -9.73 -2.02
C ILE A 24 -16.81 -9.87 -2.69
N TYR A 25 -16.25 -11.09 -2.72
CA TYR A 25 -15.01 -11.37 -3.44
C TYR A 25 -15.11 -11.06 -4.94
N ARG A 26 -16.20 -11.49 -5.60
CA ARG A 26 -16.44 -11.18 -7.03
C ARG A 26 -16.55 -9.69 -7.27
N CYS A 27 -17.25 -8.95 -6.42
CA CYS A 27 -17.36 -7.50 -6.50
C CYS A 27 -15.99 -6.83 -6.34
N ALA A 28 -15.20 -7.21 -5.33
CA ALA A 28 -13.86 -6.67 -5.14
C ALA A 28 -12.95 -6.95 -6.35
N ARG A 29 -13.05 -8.15 -6.95
CA ARG A 29 -12.29 -8.54 -8.14
C ARG A 29 -12.73 -7.76 -9.40
N ASN A 30 -14.03 -7.60 -9.58
CA ASN A 30 -14.61 -7.01 -10.80
C ASN A 30 -14.59 -5.48 -10.78
N PHE A 31 -14.79 -4.86 -9.61
CA PHE A 31 -14.90 -3.41 -9.43
C PHE A 31 -13.65 -2.77 -8.83
N GLY A 32 -12.80 -3.54 -8.15
CA GLY A 32 -11.57 -3.06 -7.51
C GLY A 32 -10.68 -2.25 -8.46
N PRO A 33 -10.37 -2.73 -9.68
CA PRO A 33 -9.57 -1.97 -10.64
C PRO A 33 -10.19 -0.64 -11.05
N GLN A 34 -11.51 -0.58 -11.28
CA GLN A 34 -12.21 0.66 -11.65
C GLN A 34 -12.24 1.64 -10.48
N ILE A 35 -12.48 1.15 -9.26
CA ILE A 35 -12.44 1.95 -8.03
C ILE A 35 -11.05 2.52 -7.86
N ALA A 36 -10.00 1.69 -7.91
CA ALA A 36 -8.61 2.14 -7.80
C ALA A 36 -8.27 3.23 -8.84
N LYS A 37 -8.66 3.03 -10.10
CA LYS A 37 -8.46 4.00 -11.18
C LYS A 37 -9.17 5.33 -10.91
N ARG A 38 -10.39 5.30 -10.35
CA ARG A 38 -11.15 6.52 -9.99
C ARG A 38 -10.57 7.19 -8.76
N SER A 39 -10.23 6.44 -7.72
CA SER A 39 -9.59 6.94 -6.49
C SER A 39 -8.29 7.67 -6.79
N LEU A 40 -7.49 7.20 -7.77
CA LEU A 40 -6.28 7.90 -8.21
C LEU A 40 -6.56 9.29 -8.82
N LYS A 41 -7.73 9.50 -9.45
CA LYS A 41 -8.11 10.81 -10.00
C LYS A 41 -8.56 11.80 -8.92
N HIS A 42 -9.10 11.29 -7.83
CA HIS A 42 -9.59 12.09 -6.70
C HIS A 42 -8.55 12.22 -5.58
N ARG A 43 -7.31 11.81 -5.83
CA ARG A 43 -6.24 12.03 -4.88
C ARG A 43 -6.00 13.52 -4.69
N SER A 44 -5.94 13.90 -3.42
CA SER A 44 -5.36 15.17 -3.03
C SER A 44 -3.86 15.15 -3.28
N TRP A 45 -3.30 16.34 -3.34
CA TRP A 45 -1.87 16.59 -3.48
C TRP A 45 -1.13 15.82 -2.38
N PRO A 46 -0.22 14.89 -2.73
CA PRO A 46 0.51 14.14 -1.73
C PRO A 46 1.34 15.07 -0.85
N GLY A 47 1.34 14.84 0.45
CA GLY A 47 2.21 15.56 1.37
C GLY A 47 3.69 15.42 1.00
N MET A 48 4.49 16.45 1.31
CA MET A 48 5.94 16.44 1.07
C MET A 48 6.70 15.49 2.02
N SER A 49 6.05 14.98 3.07
CA SER A 49 6.61 14.03 4.02
C SER A 49 6.01 12.64 3.77
N TRP A 50 6.85 11.66 3.48
CA TRP A 50 6.45 10.29 3.22
C TRP A 50 6.88 9.39 4.38
N HIS A 51 5.95 8.60 4.89
CA HIS A 51 6.23 7.49 5.78
C HIS A 51 6.30 6.21 4.96
N VAL A 52 7.46 5.57 4.97
CA VAL A 52 7.71 4.31 4.30
C VAL A 52 7.84 3.22 5.34
N ASP A 53 6.97 2.22 5.25
CA ASP A 53 7.03 1.03 6.08
C ASP A 53 7.27 -0.22 5.25
N ASP A 54 7.77 -1.23 5.94
CA ASP A 54 7.97 -2.54 5.36
C ASP A 54 7.59 -3.64 6.35
N THR A 55 6.72 -4.55 5.90
CA THR A 55 6.12 -5.57 6.78
C THR A 55 5.93 -6.91 6.09
N TYR A 56 5.96 -7.98 6.88
CA TYR A 56 5.68 -9.33 6.41
C TYR A 56 4.18 -9.57 6.37
N VAL A 57 3.67 -10.00 5.22
CA VAL A 57 2.26 -10.36 5.02
C VAL A 57 2.16 -11.75 4.42
N ARG A 58 1.11 -12.49 4.80
CA ARG A 58 0.88 -13.84 4.27
C ARG A 58 -0.10 -13.77 3.11
N VAL A 59 0.32 -14.16 1.92
CA VAL A 59 -0.48 -14.17 0.68
C VAL A 59 -0.53 -15.59 0.14
N ASN A 60 -1.74 -16.15 0.01
CA ASN A 60 -1.96 -17.54 -0.42
C ASN A 60 -1.07 -18.56 0.32
N GLY A 61 -0.97 -18.40 1.64
CA GLY A 61 -0.17 -19.28 2.51
C GLY A 61 1.33 -19.00 2.55
N ARG A 62 1.87 -18.16 1.64
CA ARG A 62 3.29 -17.82 1.56
C ARG A 62 3.58 -16.49 2.23
N TRP A 63 4.72 -16.39 2.91
CA TRP A 63 5.22 -15.12 3.44
C TRP A 63 5.77 -14.26 2.29
N CYS A 64 5.27 -13.04 2.21
CA CYS A 64 5.69 -12.02 1.26
C CYS A 64 6.05 -10.74 2.02
N TYR A 65 6.84 -9.90 1.37
CA TYR A 65 7.26 -8.62 1.87
C TYR A 65 6.48 -7.49 1.20
N LEU A 66 5.75 -6.72 2.00
CA LEU A 66 4.99 -5.56 1.56
C LEU A 66 5.75 -4.29 1.89
N TRP A 67 6.06 -3.52 0.86
CA TRP A 67 6.55 -2.15 0.93
C TRP A 67 5.37 -1.21 0.77
N ARG A 68 5.22 -0.22 1.64
CA ARG A 68 4.15 0.78 1.55
C ARG A 68 4.70 2.18 1.83
N ALA A 69 4.21 3.15 1.05
CA ALA A 69 4.45 4.57 1.27
C ALA A 69 3.11 5.26 1.50
N ILE A 70 3.00 6.01 2.58
CA ILE A 70 1.87 6.87 2.91
C ILE A 70 2.39 8.29 3.13
N ASP A 71 1.62 9.31 2.77
CA ASP A 71 1.98 10.68 3.14
C ASP A 71 1.52 11.01 4.56
N GLN A 72 1.91 12.19 5.04
CA GLN A 72 1.53 12.71 6.36
C GLN A 72 0.01 12.86 6.55
N GLN A 73 -0.76 12.99 5.47
CA GLN A 73 -2.23 13.06 5.51
C GLN A 73 -2.87 11.65 5.51
N GLY A 74 -2.07 10.59 5.56
CA GLY A 74 -2.53 9.21 5.53
C GLY A 74 -2.91 8.72 4.13
N GLN A 75 -2.59 9.48 3.09
CA GLN A 75 -2.88 9.10 1.71
C GLN A 75 -1.83 8.10 1.21
N MET A 76 -2.30 6.98 0.66
CA MET A 76 -1.42 5.91 0.20
C MET A 76 -0.71 6.26 -1.11
N ILE A 77 0.56 6.65 -1.07
CA ILE A 77 1.40 6.97 -2.24
C ILE A 77 1.55 5.77 -3.16
N ASP A 78 2.07 4.66 -2.63
CA ASP A 78 2.25 3.46 -3.42
C ASP A 78 2.48 2.24 -2.51
N PHE A 79 2.39 1.05 -3.10
CA PHE A 79 2.82 -0.19 -2.48
C PHE A 79 3.46 -1.13 -3.48
N ARG A 80 4.28 -2.04 -2.96
CA ARG A 80 4.87 -3.12 -3.74
C ARG A 80 4.96 -4.38 -2.91
N LEU A 81 4.44 -5.48 -3.46
CA LEU A 81 4.57 -6.80 -2.86
C LEU A 81 5.72 -7.56 -3.53
N THR A 82 6.59 -8.16 -2.73
CA THR A 82 7.75 -8.93 -3.20
C THR A 82 7.88 -10.23 -2.42
N ALA A 83 8.49 -11.25 -3.01
CA ALA A 83 8.64 -12.55 -2.34
C ALA A 83 9.66 -12.50 -1.19
N ARG A 84 10.65 -11.61 -1.26
CA ARG A 84 11.74 -11.49 -0.30
C ARG A 84 12.05 -10.03 -0.03
N ARG A 85 12.59 -9.77 1.16
CA ARG A 85 13.17 -8.48 1.52
C ARG A 85 14.54 -8.36 0.86
N ASP A 86 14.66 -7.54 -0.18
CA ASP A 86 15.95 -7.27 -0.82
C ASP A 86 16.10 -5.79 -1.23
N ALA A 87 17.35 -5.36 -1.41
CA ALA A 87 17.66 -3.97 -1.76
C ALA A 87 17.18 -3.59 -3.17
N LYS A 88 17.08 -4.56 -4.09
CA LYS A 88 16.63 -4.33 -5.47
C LYS A 88 15.13 -4.03 -5.50
N ALA A 89 14.35 -4.74 -4.70
CA ALA A 89 12.93 -4.55 -4.45
C ALA A 89 12.66 -3.19 -3.81
N ALA A 90 13.45 -2.82 -2.80
CA ALA A 90 13.37 -1.49 -2.18
C ALA A 90 13.62 -0.39 -3.22
N ARG A 91 14.70 -0.48 -4.00
CA ARG A 91 15.00 0.48 -5.08
C ARG A 91 13.89 0.55 -6.12
N ALA A 92 13.39 -0.61 -6.58
CA ALA A 92 12.29 -0.67 -7.53
C ALA A 92 11.01 -0.03 -6.99
N PHE A 93 10.72 -0.22 -5.70
CA PHE A 93 9.61 0.43 -5.02
C PHE A 93 9.78 1.96 -4.99
N PHE A 94 10.95 2.47 -4.59
CA PHE A 94 11.19 3.92 -4.59
C PHE A 94 11.09 4.54 -6.00
N CYS A 95 11.62 3.87 -7.03
CA CYS A 95 11.46 4.31 -8.42
C CYS A 95 9.99 4.35 -8.83
N GLN A 96 9.21 3.32 -8.49
CA GLN A 96 7.77 3.25 -8.76
C GLN A 96 7.01 4.38 -8.05
N ALA A 97 7.24 4.56 -6.75
CA ALA A 97 6.60 5.58 -5.94
C ALA A 97 6.92 7.00 -6.44
N ARG A 98 8.18 7.27 -6.82
CA ARG A 98 8.59 8.54 -7.43
C ARG A 98 7.88 8.80 -8.75
N ASN A 99 7.75 7.77 -9.60
CA ASN A 99 7.06 7.89 -10.88
C ASN A 99 5.55 8.16 -10.67
N HIS A 100 4.92 7.52 -9.69
CA HIS A 100 3.52 7.77 -9.36
C HIS A 100 3.28 9.14 -8.72
N ALA A 101 4.23 9.64 -7.93
CA ALA A 101 4.18 10.98 -7.38
C ALA A 101 4.41 12.09 -8.42
N ARG A 102 4.96 11.76 -9.60
CA ARG A 102 5.23 12.67 -10.72
C ARG A 102 6.08 13.87 -10.26
N PHE A 103 5.46 15.04 -10.10
CA PHE A 103 6.13 16.28 -9.69
C PHE A 103 6.25 16.45 -8.16
N TYR A 104 5.63 15.57 -7.37
CA TYR A 104 5.53 15.70 -5.92
C TYR A 104 6.53 14.81 -5.21
N GLN A 105 7.82 15.08 -5.45
CA GLN A 105 8.89 14.37 -4.75
C GLN A 105 8.87 14.76 -3.26
N PRO A 106 9.08 13.80 -2.34
CA PRO A 106 9.11 14.10 -0.92
C PRO A 106 10.32 14.96 -0.59
N SER A 107 10.13 15.95 0.27
CA SER A 107 11.23 16.63 0.95
C SER A 107 11.82 15.76 2.05
N THR A 108 10.99 14.90 2.67
CA THR A 108 11.38 14.06 3.80
C THR A 108 10.80 12.65 3.63
N ILE A 109 11.64 11.63 3.82
CA ILE A 109 11.21 10.22 3.89
C ILE A 109 11.55 9.69 5.28
N ILE A 110 10.52 9.27 6.00
CA ILE A 110 10.59 8.69 7.33
C ILE A 110 10.42 7.18 7.18
N THR A 111 11.37 6.41 7.70
CA THR A 111 11.29 4.94 7.68
C THR A 111 11.23 4.42 9.11
N ASP A 112 10.24 3.59 9.43
CA ASP A 112 9.99 3.10 10.80
C ASP A 112 11.11 2.20 11.34
N LYS A 113 12.05 1.77 10.49
CA LYS A 113 13.17 0.90 10.85
C LYS A 113 14.52 1.62 10.90
N ALA A 114 14.55 2.80 11.52
CA ALA A 114 15.78 3.55 11.81
C ALA A 114 16.76 2.86 12.79
N ARG A 115 16.57 1.58 13.14
CA ARG A 115 17.45 0.87 14.08
C ARG A 115 18.50 -0.06 13.47
N ASN A 116 18.43 -0.48 12.19
CA ASN A 116 19.40 -1.50 11.73
C ASN A 116 19.69 -1.70 10.22
N ASN A 117 19.49 -0.75 9.30
CA ASN A 117 19.82 -1.00 7.87
C ASN A 117 20.71 0.06 7.21
N ARG A 118 21.89 -0.38 6.73
CA ARG A 118 22.84 0.35 5.86
C ARG A 118 22.29 0.73 4.47
N ILE A 119 21.14 0.18 4.07
CA ILE A 119 20.60 0.26 2.70
C ILE A 119 19.91 1.60 2.42
N GLU A 120 19.34 2.23 3.45
CA GLU A 120 18.51 3.44 3.31
C GLU A 120 19.33 4.69 2.95
N ARG A 121 20.54 4.83 3.51
CA ARG A 121 21.42 5.97 3.21
C ARG A 121 21.91 6.01 1.75
N ALA A 122 21.97 4.85 1.08
CA ALA A 122 22.50 4.75 -0.27
C ALA A 122 21.48 5.08 -1.38
N ILE A 123 20.18 5.10 -1.06
CA ILE A 123 19.12 5.41 -2.04
C ILE A 123 18.78 6.91 -2.02
N MET A 124 19.17 7.64 -0.96
CA MET A 124 18.93 9.09 -0.80
C MET A 124 20.01 10.01 -1.42
N GLN A 125 21.15 9.49 -1.92
CA GLN A 125 22.28 10.32 -2.38
C GLN A 125 22.55 10.30 -3.90
N ARG A 126 21.58 9.97 -4.76
CA ARG A 126 21.70 10.12 -6.22
C ARG A 126 20.40 10.48 -6.91
#